data_AF-A0A0U2W650-F1
#
_entry.id   AF-A0A0U2W650-F1
#
_cell.length_a   1.000
_cell.length_b   1.000
_cell.length_c   1.000
_cell.angle_alpha   90.00
_cell.angle_beta   90.00
_cell.angle_gamma   90.00
#
_symmetry.space_group_name_H-M   'P 1'
#
loop_
_entity.id
_entity.type
_entity.pdbx_description
1 polymer ?
#
loop_
_entity_poly.entity_id
_entity_poly.type
_entity_poly.pdbx_seq_one_letter_code
_entity_poly.pdbx_strand_id
1 'polypeptide(L)' 'PFMVTEPGEVARGKKNGLDYLFHLYEQCRDFLIQVENIAKQRGEKCPTK' A
#
# COMPACT_ATOMS: atom_id res chain seq x y z
N PRO A 1 6.72 8.88 12.34
CA PRO A 1 6.71 9.89 11.24
C PRO A 1 7.69 9.47 10.15
N PHE A 2 7.42 9.83 8.90
CA PHE A 2 8.30 9.51 7.77
C PHE A 2 9.51 10.44 7.71
N MET A 3 10.61 9.93 7.15
CA MET A 3 11.79 10.71 6.82
C MET A 3 12.29 10.30 5.43
N VAL A 4 12.98 11.22 4.76
CA VAL A 4 13.67 10.92 3.50
C VAL A 4 14.78 9.93 3.79
N THR A 5 14.84 8.85 3.01
CA THR A 5 15.84 7.80 3.04
C THR A 5 16.27 7.49 1.62
N GLU A 6 17.52 7.10 1.43
CA GLU A 6 17.98 6.55 0.15
C GLU A 6 17.27 5.20 -0.14
N PRO A 7 17.21 4.77 -1.41
CA PRO A 7 16.67 3.46 -1.75
C PRO A 7 17.41 2.32 -1.02
N GLY A 8 16.68 1.46 -0.32
CA GLY A 8 17.21 0.38 0.51
C GLY A 8 17.73 0.81 1.87
N GLU A 9 17.71 2.11 2.20
CA GLU A 9 18.15 2.61 3.50
C GLU A 9 17.07 2.39 4.57
N VAL A 10 17.44 1.70 5.65
CA VAL A 10 16.58 1.52 6.81
C VAL A 10 16.62 2.78 7.69
N ALA A 11 15.46 3.40 7.88
CA ALA A 11 15.32 4.53 8.80
C ALA A 11 15.75 4.17 10.23
N ARG A 12 16.50 5.07 10.87
CA ARG A 12 17.02 4.88 12.23
C ARG A 12 16.10 5.51 13.27
N GLY A 13 16.04 4.90 14.46
CA GLY A 13 15.20 5.35 15.56
C GLY A 13 13.70 5.08 15.30
N LYS A 14 12.81 5.81 15.99
CA LYS A 14 11.35 5.65 15.85
C LYS A 14 10.81 6.40 14.62
N LYS A 15 11.38 6.14 13.44
CA LYS A 15 11.06 6.78 12.15
C LYS A 15 10.82 5.69 11.09
N ASN A 16 10.07 6.04 10.04
CA ASN A 16 9.84 5.18 8.89
C ASN A 16 10.54 5.77 7.66
N GLY A 17 11.18 4.93 6.85
CA GLY A 17 11.77 5.32 5.57
C GLY A 17 10.74 5.39 4.44
N LEU A 18 11.15 5.91 3.29
CA LEU A 18 10.27 6.03 2.12
C LEU A 18 9.99 4.69 1.46
N ASP A 19 10.89 3.72 1.54
CA ASP A 19 10.62 2.36 1.03
C ASP A 19 9.43 1.72 1.74
N TYR A 20 9.29 1.98 3.05
CA TYR A 20 8.11 1.54 3.79
C TYR A 20 6.85 2.25 3.31
N LEU A 21 6.93 3.53 2.97
CA LEU A 21 5.80 4.25 2.37
C LEU A 21 5.39 3.61 1.04
N PHE A 22 6.34 3.29 0.17
CA PHE A 22 6.03 2.62 -1.11
C PHE A 22 5.45 1.23 -0.90
N HIS A 23 5.97 0.46 0.05
CA HIS A 23 5.41 -0.83 0.43
C HIS A 23 3.94 -0.73 0.87
N LEU A 24 3.56 0.32 1.60
CA LEU A 24 2.16 0.53 1.98
C LEU A 24 1.25 0.73 0.75
N TYR A 25 1.73 1.39 -0.31
CA TYR A 25 0.97 1.51 -1.56
C TYR A 25 0.85 0.17 -2.31
N GLU A 26 1.88 -0.67 -2.26
CA GLU A 26 1.80 -2.04 -2.79
C GLU A 26 0.75 -2.86 -2.02
N GLN A 27 0.71 -2.75 -0.68
CA GLN A 27 -0.33 -3.39 0.12
C GLN A 27 -1.74 -2.84 -0.23
N CYS A 28 -1.88 -1.54 -0.48
CA CYS A 28 -3.14 -0.95 -0.94
C CYS A 28 -3.61 -1.56 -2.28
N ARG A 29 -2.70 -1.89 -3.19
CA ARG A 29 -3.05 -2.58 -4.44
C ARG A 29 -3.63 -3.96 -4.17
N ASP A 30 -3.05 -4.71 -3.24
CA ASP A 30 -3.56 -6.04 -2.88
C ASP A 30 -4.93 -5.94 -2.21
N PHE A 31 -5.16 -4.92 -1.39
CA PHE A 31 -6.48 -4.66 -0.84
C PHE A 31 -7.50 -4.27 -1.91
N LEU A 32 -7.12 -3.43 -2.88
CA LEU A 32 -7.99 -3.08 -4.00
C LEU A 32 -8.42 -4.34 -4.76
N ILE A 33 -7.47 -5.24 -5.07
CA ILE A 33 -7.78 -6.51 -5.75
C ILE A 33 -8.77 -7.35 -4.94
N GLN A 34 -8.61 -7.42 -3.62
CA GLN A 34 -9.56 -8.13 -2.74
C GLN A 34 -10.97 -7.51 -2.83
N VAL A 35 -11.07 -6.19 -2.75
CA VAL A 35 -12.35 -5.48 -2.85
C VAL A 35 -12.98 -5.67 -4.22
N GLU A 36 -12.20 -5.57 -5.30
CA GLU A 36 -12.66 -5.85 -6.67
C GLU A 36 -13.24 -7.26 -6.80
N ASN A 37 -12.55 -8.26 -6.24
CA ASN A 37 -13.02 -9.65 -6.27
C ASN A 37 -14.33 -9.83 -5.51
N ILE A 38 -14.47 -9.21 -4.34
CA ILE A 38 -15.72 -9.23 -3.55
C ILE A 38 -16.85 -8.54 -4.31
N ALA A 39 -16.61 -7.37 -4.90
CA ALA A 39 -17.61 -6.64 -5.67
C ALA A 39 -18.09 -7.45 -6.88
N LYS A 40 -17.16 -8.08 -7.63
CA LYS A 40 -17.48 -8.97 -8.75
C LYS A 40 -18.32 -10.18 -8.31
N GLN A 41 -17.96 -10.82 -7.19
CA GLN A 41 -18.70 -11.97 -6.66
C GLN A 41 -20.14 -11.60 -6.25
N ARG A 42 -20.35 -10.38 -5.75
CA ARG A 42 -21.66 -9.88 -5.33
C ARG A 42 -22.49 -9.24 -6.45
N GLY A 43 -21.91 -9.06 -7.65
CA GLY A 43 -22.55 -8.31 -8.73
C GLY A 43 -22.66 -6.81 -8.45
N GLU A 44 -21.84 -6.29 -7.54
CA GLU A 44 -21.78 -4.86 -7.19
C GLU A 44 -20.86 -4.10 -8.15
N LYS A 45 -20.95 -2.76 -8.16
CA LYS A 45 -20.06 -1.92 -8.95
C LYS A 45 -18.61 -2.08 -8.47
N CYS A 46 -17.75 -2.60 -9.34
CA CYS A 46 -16.33 -2.81 -9.05
C CYS A 46 -15.57 -1.47 -8.99
N PRO A 47 -14.84 -1.15 -7.90
CA PRO A 47 -13.94 -0.01 -7.86
C PRO A 47 -12.73 -0.26 -8.79
N THR A 48 -12.07 0.81 -9.22
CA THR A 48 -10.88 0.74 -10.10
C THR A 48 -9.72 1.62 -9.61
N LYS A 49 -9.92 2.34 -8.51
CA LYS A 49 -8.95 3.17 -7.79
C LYS A 49 -9.31 3.23 -6.32
#